data_AF-A0A177F031-F1
#
_entry.id   AF-A0A177F031-F1
#
_cell.length_a   1.000
_cell.length_b   1.000
_cell.length_c   1.000
_cell.angle_alpha   90.00
_cell.angle_beta   90.00
_cell.angle_gamma   90.00
#
_symmetry.space_group_name_H-M   'P 1'
#
loop_
_entity.id
_entity.type
_entity.pdbx_description
1 polymer ?
#
loop_
_entity_poly.entity_id
_entity_poly.type
_entity_poly.pdbx_seq_one_letter_code
_entity_poly.pdbx_strand_id
1 'polypeptide(L)'
;MAAPISLDSLVARMLQSLASSEKWERHRDFCNALNGWDKLGPITRWRIEPSAKHYMQLAPDYRPSRLQMTRHHWPIVDWLPFPKIRDALVLNPERYDLNKVCSELNASFCLEMEFANAYPDAELGDSGMAQTRAPGTTRSVGPGGPTRSPPNNIFNDTHLRRKPRKDDVVYVLIQEYVDHRTGADSSTTTAGGQSQQHRHINENILTYLLLAIRQLENPFKLHSKFFDQFPGLPREYMVRGEEVSIFGDYRPTKV
;
A
#
# COMPACT_ATOMS: atom_id res chain seq x y z
N MET A 1 -33.29 29.65 23.32
CA MET A 1 -32.11 30.04 22.54
C MET A 1 -31.41 28.76 22.11
N ALA A 2 -31.17 28.56 20.82
CA ALA A 2 -30.40 27.40 20.36
C ALA A 2 -28.93 27.55 20.81
N ALA A 3 -28.32 26.47 21.28
CA ALA A 3 -26.90 26.48 21.63
C ALA A 3 -26.07 26.85 20.38
N PRO A 4 -25.01 27.68 20.52
CA PRO A 4 -24.15 28.02 19.39
C PRO A 4 -23.50 26.76 18.83
N ILE A 5 -23.52 26.61 17.51
CA ILE A 5 -22.90 25.47 16.81
C ILE A 5 -21.40 25.53 17.07
N SER A 6 -20.81 24.44 17.56
CA SER A 6 -19.36 24.39 17.77
C SER A 6 -18.61 24.40 16.43
N LEU A 7 -17.40 24.98 16.41
CA LEU A 7 -16.55 24.98 15.22
C LEU A 7 -16.24 23.55 14.74
N ASP A 8 -16.08 22.59 15.65
CA ASP A 8 -15.88 21.18 15.30
C ASP A 8 -17.08 20.60 14.54
N SER A 9 -18.30 20.98 14.94
CA SER A 9 -19.52 20.58 14.22
C SER A 9 -19.60 21.22 12.83
N LEU A 10 -19.14 22.47 12.67
CA LEU A 10 -19.06 23.13 11.36
C LEU A 10 -18.02 22.46 10.46
N VAL A 11 -16.84 22.13 10.99
CA VAL A 11 -15.80 21.39 10.26
C VAL A 11 -16.31 20.04 9.80
N ALA A 12 -16.96 19.27 10.69
CA ALA A 12 -17.53 17.97 10.35
C ALA A 12 -18.58 18.10 9.24
N ARG A 13 -19.49 19.08 9.32
CA ARG A 13 -20.49 19.34 8.28
C ARG A 13 -19.86 19.73 6.94
N MET A 14 -18.78 20.51 6.95
CA MET A 14 -18.05 20.90 5.74
C MET A 14 -17.41 19.68 5.07
N LEU A 15 -16.72 18.83 5.84
CA LEU A 15 -16.12 17.60 5.31
C LEU A 15 -17.19 16.62 4.80
N GLN A 16 -18.32 16.50 5.50
CA GLN A 16 -19.45 15.70 5.03
C GLN A 16 -20.02 16.24 3.72
N SER A 17 -20.13 17.56 3.56
CA SER A 17 -20.58 18.18 2.32
C SER A 17 -19.61 17.93 1.16
N LEU A 18 -18.30 17.93 1.42
CA LEU A 18 -17.29 17.56 0.43
C LEU A 18 -17.42 16.09 0.04
N ALA A 19 -17.56 15.20 1.03
CA ALA A 19 -17.76 13.76 0.82
C ALA A 19 -19.01 13.46 -0.03
N SER A 20 -20.09 14.21 0.17
CA SER A 20 -21.33 14.04 -0.60
C SER A 20 -21.26 14.56 -2.05
N SER A 21 -20.16 15.18 -2.46
CA SER A 21 -19.97 15.64 -3.84
C SER A 21 -19.54 14.49 -4.76
N GLU A 22 -20.18 14.34 -5.92
CA GLU A 22 -19.79 13.37 -6.96
C GLU A 22 -18.34 13.55 -7.43
N LYS A 23 -17.83 14.78 -7.43
CA LYS A 23 -16.43 15.07 -7.81
C LYS A 23 -15.41 14.45 -6.86
N TRP A 24 -15.83 14.06 -5.66
CA TRP A 24 -14.99 13.51 -4.61
C TRP A 24 -15.25 12.02 -4.37
N GLU A 25 -16.01 11.35 -5.23
CA GLU A 25 -16.44 9.95 -5.05
C GLU A 25 -15.28 9.01 -4.67
N ARG A 26 -14.24 8.95 -5.50
CA ARG A 26 -13.07 8.10 -5.25
C ARG A 26 -12.33 8.44 -3.95
N HIS A 27 -12.20 9.74 -3.66
CA HIS A 27 -11.52 10.18 -2.45
C HIS A 27 -12.36 9.89 -1.20
N ARG A 28 -13.68 10.04 -1.28
CA ARG A 28 -14.62 9.68 -0.23
C ARG A 28 -14.49 8.19 0.09
N ASP A 29 -14.50 7.34 -0.92
CA ASP A 29 -14.46 5.89 -0.73
C ASP A 29 -13.14 5.46 -0.07
N PHE A 30 -12.03 6.06 -0.51
CA PHE A 30 -10.73 5.89 0.12
C PHE A 30 -10.71 6.37 1.59
N CYS A 31 -11.22 7.58 1.87
CA CYS A 31 -11.30 8.11 3.23
C CYS A 31 -12.23 7.27 4.13
N ASN A 32 -13.32 6.73 3.60
CA ASN A 32 -14.21 5.83 4.35
C ASN A 32 -13.53 4.49 4.64
N ALA A 33 -12.75 3.98 3.69
CA ALA A 33 -12.02 2.73 3.85
C ALA A 33 -10.98 2.81 4.97
N LEU A 34 -10.23 3.92 5.03
CA LEU A 34 -9.11 4.12 5.96
C LEU A 34 -9.44 4.98 7.19
N ASN A 35 -10.71 5.26 7.46
CA ASN A 35 -11.14 6.22 8.51
C ASN A 35 -10.41 7.58 8.40
N GLY A 36 -10.13 8.03 7.18
CA GLY A 36 -9.36 9.25 6.91
C GLY A 36 -10.04 10.51 7.45
N TRP A 37 -11.37 10.53 7.54
CA TRP A 37 -12.13 11.68 8.06
C TRP A 37 -11.77 12.05 9.51
N ASP A 38 -11.45 11.04 10.33
CA ASP A 38 -11.02 11.26 11.73
C ASP A 38 -9.70 12.02 11.81
N LYS A 39 -8.89 11.97 10.74
CA LYS A 39 -7.63 12.72 10.62
C LYS A 39 -7.86 14.10 9.99
N LEU A 40 -8.71 14.19 8.96
CA LEU A 40 -8.95 15.44 8.23
C LEU A 40 -9.68 16.51 9.07
N GLY A 41 -10.56 16.10 9.98
CA GLY A 41 -11.26 17.02 10.90
C GLY A 41 -10.29 17.86 11.75
N PRO A 42 -9.42 17.23 12.56
CA PRO A 42 -8.41 17.94 13.36
C PRO A 42 -7.47 18.82 12.53
N ILE A 43 -7.04 18.38 11.34
CA ILE A 43 -6.17 19.18 10.45
C ILE A 43 -6.89 20.45 10.01
N THR A 44 -8.12 20.31 9.54
CA THR A 44 -8.96 21.43 9.12
C THR A 44 -9.25 22.37 10.28
N ARG A 45 -9.50 21.82 11.47
CA ARG A 45 -9.72 22.58 12.70
C ARG A 45 -8.51 23.42 13.08
N TRP A 46 -7.31 22.85 13.00
CA TRP A 46 -6.05 23.55 13.23
C TRP A 46 -5.81 24.64 12.18
N ARG A 47 -6.13 24.40 10.90
CA ARG A 47 -6.01 25.40 9.83
C ARG A 47 -6.88 26.63 10.05
N ILE A 48 -8.10 26.45 10.56
CA ILE A 48 -9.06 27.54 10.78
C ILE A 48 -8.71 28.33 12.05
N GLU A 49 -8.31 27.65 13.13
CA GLU A 49 -7.88 28.30 14.37
C GLU A 49 -6.57 27.66 14.87
N PRO A 50 -5.43 28.11 14.34
CA PRO A 50 -4.13 27.59 14.73
C PRO A 50 -3.85 27.89 16.20
N SER A 51 -3.61 26.84 16.98
CA SER A 51 -3.18 26.95 18.37
C SER A 51 -2.26 25.78 18.73
N ALA A 52 -1.44 25.94 19.77
CA ALA A 52 -0.62 24.85 20.29
C ALA A 52 -1.48 23.65 20.71
N LYS A 53 -2.67 23.91 21.29
CA LYS A 53 -3.65 22.87 21.66
C LYS A 53 -4.09 22.07 20.43
N HIS A 54 -4.53 22.73 19.37
CA HIS A 54 -5.01 22.05 18.16
C HIS A 54 -3.86 21.37 17.40
N TYR A 55 -2.66 21.95 17.41
CA TYR A 55 -1.48 21.32 16.82
C TYR A 55 -1.14 19.98 17.50
N MET A 56 -1.20 19.93 18.83
CA MET A 56 -0.92 18.72 19.59
C MET A 56 -1.97 17.61 19.39
N GLN A 57 -3.18 17.97 18.96
CA GLN A 57 -4.23 17.00 18.61
C GLN A 57 -4.01 16.35 17.25
N LEU A 58 -3.13 16.89 16.40
CA LEU A 58 -2.79 16.28 15.13
C LEU A 58 -1.96 15.01 15.34
N ALA A 59 -2.32 13.96 14.62
CA ALA A 59 -1.50 12.76 14.51
C ALA A 59 -0.08 13.14 14.02
N PRO A 60 0.99 12.48 14.50
CA PRO A 60 2.36 12.89 14.23
C PRO A 60 2.67 13.13 12.75
N ASP A 61 2.24 12.25 11.85
CA ASP A 61 2.51 12.36 10.40
C ASP A 61 1.76 13.49 9.70
N TYR A 62 0.70 14.00 10.34
CA TYR A 62 -0.08 15.11 9.83
C TYR A 62 0.34 16.46 10.43
N ARG A 63 1.19 16.47 11.46
CA ARG A 63 1.70 17.71 12.05
C ARG A 63 2.45 18.53 10.98
N PRO A 64 2.06 19.79 10.74
CA PRO A 64 2.73 20.65 9.78
C PRO A 64 4.21 20.83 10.12
N SER A 65 5.08 20.71 9.11
CA SER A 65 6.49 21.03 9.27
C SER A 65 6.71 22.53 9.50
N ARG A 66 7.90 22.92 9.95
CA ARG A 66 8.29 24.33 10.03
C ARG A 66 8.15 25.04 8.67
N LEU A 67 8.42 24.32 7.58
CA LEU A 67 8.27 24.87 6.23
C LEU A 67 6.80 25.15 5.92
N GLN A 68 5.90 24.20 6.19
CA GLN A 68 4.46 24.37 6.01
C GLN A 68 3.90 25.52 6.87
N MET A 69 4.41 25.70 8.09
CA MET A 69 3.99 26.79 8.98
C MET A 69 4.47 28.18 8.54
N THR A 70 5.50 28.27 7.70
CA THR A 70 6.13 29.55 7.33
C THR A 70 5.94 29.92 5.86
N ARG A 71 5.51 28.99 5.01
CA ARG A 71 5.25 29.24 3.59
C ARG A 71 3.80 28.96 3.25
N HIS A 72 3.22 29.84 2.43
CA HIS A 72 1.92 29.60 1.82
C HIS A 72 1.95 28.31 1.00
N HIS A 73 0.92 27.49 1.16
CA HIS A 73 0.69 26.28 0.39
C HIS A 73 -0.80 25.93 0.38
N TRP A 74 -1.20 25.11 -0.59
CA TRP A 74 -2.59 24.69 -0.74
C TRP A 74 -3.03 23.76 0.41
N PRO A 75 -4.21 23.97 1.03
CA PRO A 75 -4.66 23.18 2.19
C PRO A 75 -4.64 21.66 1.99
N ILE A 76 -4.87 21.18 0.76
CA ILE A 76 -4.86 19.75 0.42
C ILE A 76 -3.51 19.08 0.68
N VAL A 77 -2.40 19.84 0.69
CA VAL A 77 -1.07 19.32 1.02
C VAL A 77 -1.05 18.83 2.47
N ASP A 78 -1.74 19.51 3.39
CA ASP A 78 -1.77 19.13 4.81
C ASP A 78 -2.46 17.78 5.04
N TRP A 79 -3.25 17.29 4.07
CA TRP A 79 -3.99 16.03 4.12
C TRP A 79 -3.16 14.80 3.74
N LEU A 80 -1.89 14.98 3.36
CA LEU A 80 -1.00 13.89 2.99
C LEU A 80 -0.22 13.39 4.23
N PRO A 81 -0.22 12.08 4.56
CA PRO A 81 0.48 11.54 5.72
C PRO A 81 1.98 11.29 5.47
N PHE A 82 2.61 12.10 4.61
CA PHE A 82 3.99 11.94 4.18
C PHE A 82 4.75 13.27 4.29
N PRO A 83 5.31 13.60 5.48
CA PRO A 83 5.93 14.90 5.75
C PRO A 83 6.94 15.36 4.70
N LYS A 84 7.86 14.49 4.24
CA LYS A 84 8.86 14.92 3.24
C LYS A 84 8.29 15.12 1.85
N ILE A 85 7.23 14.39 1.48
CA ILE A 85 6.49 14.66 0.23
C ILE A 85 5.80 16.01 0.35
N ARG A 86 5.13 16.31 1.48
CA ARG A 86 4.51 17.62 1.71
C ARG A 86 5.52 18.75 1.56
N ASP A 87 6.67 18.65 2.21
CA ASP A 87 7.72 19.66 2.10
C ASP A 87 8.20 19.86 0.65
N ALA A 88 8.37 18.78 -0.11
CA ALA A 88 8.74 18.87 -1.53
C ALA A 88 7.69 19.59 -2.38
N LEU A 89 6.40 19.35 -2.13
CA LEU A 89 5.29 20.04 -2.79
C LEU A 89 5.22 21.54 -2.41
N VAL A 90 5.52 21.88 -1.16
CA VAL A 90 5.59 23.28 -0.69
C VAL A 90 6.78 24.03 -1.28
N LEU A 91 7.92 23.36 -1.48
CA LEU A 91 9.12 23.98 -2.06
C LEU A 91 9.01 24.21 -3.56
N ASN A 92 8.28 23.37 -4.29
CA ASN A 92 8.21 23.39 -5.75
C ASN A 92 6.75 23.32 -6.27
N PRO A 93 5.86 24.23 -5.84
CA PRO A 93 4.43 24.15 -6.15
C PRO A 93 4.12 24.20 -7.65
N GLU A 94 4.96 24.84 -8.45
CA GLU A 94 4.83 24.95 -9.91
C GLU A 94 5.19 23.67 -10.66
N ARG A 95 5.92 22.74 -10.02
CA ARG A 95 6.37 21.50 -10.67
C ARG A 95 5.36 20.38 -10.62
N TYR A 96 4.34 20.51 -9.78
CA TYR A 96 3.42 19.41 -9.47
C TYR A 96 1.97 19.84 -9.68
N ASP A 97 1.25 19.08 -10.50
CA ASP A 97 -0.21 19.12 -10.50
C ASP A 97 -0.73 18.41 -9.25
N LEU A 98 -1.22 19.17 -8.27
CA LEU A 98 -1.71 18.63 -7.01
C LEU A 98 -2.90 17.67 -7.19
N ASN A 99 -3.78 17.88 -8.17
CA ASN A 99 -4.88 16.95 -8.41
C ASN A 99 -4.34 15.59 -8.85
N LYS A 100 -3.35 15.61 -9.76
CA LYS A 100 -2.69 14.38 -10.21
C LYS A 100 -1.94 13.72 -9.06
N VAL A 101 -1.15 14.47 -8.28
CA VAL A 101 -0.43 13.94 -7.12
C VAL A 101 -1.40 13.27 -6.14
N CYS A 102 -2.49 13.93 -5.76
CA CYS A 102 -3.47 13.35 -4.83
C CYS A 102 -4.14 12.09 -5.39
N SER A 103 -4.50 12.07 -6.67
CA SER A 103 -5.10 10.90 -7.32
C SER A 103 -4.15 9.71 -7.35
N GLU A 104 -2.91 9.92 -7.80
CA GLU A 104 -1.90 8.87 -7.90
C GLU A 104 -1.41 8.38 -6.53
N LEU A 105 -1.33 9.29 -5.57
CA LEU A 105 -0.99 8.96 -4.19
C LEU A 105 -2.03 8.00 -3.62
N ASN A 106 -3.33 8.32 -3.69
CA ASN A 106 -4.40 7.44 -3.23
C ASN A 106 -4.36 6.05 -3.91
N ALA A 107 -4.14 6.03 -5.23
CA ALA A 107 -4.05 4.78 -6.00
C ALA A 107 -2.79 3.94 -5.67
N SER A 108 -1.76 4.58 -5.10
CA SER A 108 -0.46 3.95 -4.81
C SER A 108 -0.28 3.59 -3.34
N PHE A 109 -1.29 3.79 -2.47
CA PHE A 109 -1.18 3.39 -1.06
C PHE A 109 -0.95 1.88 -0.95
N CYS A 110 0.08 1.52 -0.19
CA CYS A 110 0.44 0.13 0.10
C CYS A 110 0.55 -0.09 1.60
N LEU A 111 0.25 -1.30 2.05
CA LEU A 111 0.61 -1.77 3.38
C LEU A 111 1.67 -2.85 3.26
N GLU A 112 2.83 -2.59 3.85
CA GLU A 112 3.96 -3.51 3.88
C GLU A 112 3.92 -4.38 5.14
N MET A 113 4.20 -5.68 5.00
CA MET A 113 4.23 -6.64 6.10
C MET A 113 5.21 -7.78 5.81
N GLU A 114 5.62 -8.51 6.84
CA GLU A 114 6.40 -9.73 6.68
C GLU A 114 5.55 -10.83 6.03
N PHE A 115 6.14 -11.61 5.13
CA PHE A 115 5.48 -12.70 4.42
C PHE A 115 4.83 -13.69 5.38
N ALA A 116 5.52 -14.02 6.48
CA ALA A 116 5.02 -14.93 7.51
C ALA A 116 3.74 -14.44 8.20
N ASN A 117 3.51 -13.12 8.24
CA ASN A 117 2.28 -12.55 8.80
C ASN A 117 1.12 -12.66 7.81
N ALA A 118 1.38 -12.54 6.51
CA ALA A 118 0.35 -12.68 5.47
C ALA A 118 -0.03 -14.15 5.21
N TYR A 119 0.95 -15.05 5.26
CA TYR A 119 0.80 -16.47 4.91
C TYR A 119 1.54 -17.38 5.92
N PRO A 120 1.01 -17.53 7.15
CA PRO A 120 1.65 -18.32 8.20
C PRO A 120 1.80 -19.81 7.84
N ASP A 121 0.89 -20.35 7.02
CA ASP A 121 0.82 -21.77 6.65
C ASP A 121 1.56 -22.11 5.35
N ALA A 122 2.19 -21.12 4.69
CA ALA A 122 2.87 -21.34 3.41
C ALA A 122 4.18 -22.12 3.58
N GLU A 123 4.47 -23.05 2.66
CA GLU A 123 5.75 -23.76 2.64
C GLU A 123 6.93 -22.81 2.37
N LEU A 124 7.72 -22.56 3.41
CA LEU A 124 8.89 -21.71 3.33
C LEU A 124 10.05 -22.39 2.58
N GLY A 125 10.88 -21.58 1.93
CA GLY A 125 12.17 -22.03 1.42
C GLY A 125 13.14 -22.29 2.56
N ASP A 126 13.91 -23.37 2.46
CA ASP A 126 14.92 -23.69 3.47
C ASP A 126 15.89 -22.50 3.61
N SER A 127 15.99 -21.95 4.82
CA SER A 127 16.91 -20.89 5.20
C SER A 127 18.31 -21.48 5.29
N GLY A 128 18.88 -21.86 4.14
CA GLY A 128 20.11 -22.64 4.08
C GLY A 128 21.25 -22.03 4.90
N MET A 129 21.50 -22.62 6.08
CA MET A 129 22.85 -22.73 6.62
C MET A 129 23.63 -23.59 5.62
N ALA A 130 24.72 -23.04 5.09
CA ALA A 130 25.57 -23.71 4.11
C ALA A 130 26.03 -25.08 4.64
N GLN A 131 25.46 -26.17 4.12
CA GLN A 131 26.02 -27.49 4.36
C GLN A 131 27.29 -27.64 3.52
N THR A 132 28.41 -27.67 4.23
CA THR A 132 29.73 -28.01 3.73
C THR A 132 29.67 -29.36 3.02
N ARG A 133 29.92 -29.36 1.72
CA ARG A 133 29.90 -30.56 0.88
C ARG A 133 31.15 -31.40 1.18
N ALA A 134 30.99 -32.53 1.88
CA ALA A 134 32.04 -33.55 1.96
C ALA A 134 32.02 -34.40 0.67
N PRO A 135 33.18 -34.62 0.01
CA PRO A 135 33.24 -35.48 -1.17
C PRO A 135 33.50 -36.92 -0.77
N GLY A 136 32.62 -37.84 -1.20
CA GLY A 136 32.87 -39.27 -0.97
C GLY A 136 31.92 -40.16 -1.75
N THR A 137 32.41 -40.72 -2.86
CA THR A 137 32.57 -42.17 -3.07
C THR A 137 32.48 -42.51 -4.55
N THR A 138 33.63 -42.95 -5.08
CA THR A 138 33.89 -43.47 -6.42
C THR A 138 33.02 -44.68 -6.75
N ARG A 139 32.36 -44.64 -7.92
CA ARG A 139 31.62 -45.78 -8.50
C ARG A 139 32.54 -46.64 -9.37
N SER A 140 32.40 -47.95 -9.19
CA SER A 140 33.09 -49.04 -9.87
C SER A 140 32.82 -49.10 -11.37
N VAL A 141 33.85 -49.49 -12.11
CA VAL A 141 33.95 -49.64 -13.57
C VAL A 141 33.43 -51.01 -14.03
N GLY A 142 32.69 -51.05 -15.14
CA GLY A 142 32.35 -52.27 -15.90
C GLY A 142 31.91 -51.91 -17.34
N PRO A 143 32.39 -52.59 -18.41
CA PRO A 143 32.36 -52.05 -19.78
C PRO A 143 31.39 -52.75 -20.75
N GLY A 144 30.92 -52.02 -21.78
CA GLY A 144 30.61 -52.57 -23.11
C GLY A 144 29.21 -52.31 -23.69
N GLY A 145 29.14 -51.60 -24.83
CA GLY A 145 28.03 -51.63 -25.81
C GLY A 145 27.54 -50.26 -26.34
N PRO A 146 27.61 -49.97 -27.66
CA PRO A 146 27.47 -48.60 -28.20
C PRO A 146 26.11 -48.22 -28.81
N THR A 147 25.93 -46.89 -28.91
CA THR A 147 25.10 -46.08 -29.83
C THR A 147 23.56 -46.09 -29.72
N ARG A 148 23.00 -45.00 -29.17
CA ARG A 148 21.96 -44.20 -29.84
C ARG A 148 21.76 -42.82 -29.17
N SER A 149 22.06 -41.78 -29.95
CA SER A 149 21.56 -40.39 -29.96
C SER A 149 21.47 -39.55 -28.66
N PRO A 150 21.95 -38.28 -28.67
CA PRO A 150 21.85 -37.40 -27.52
C PRO A 150 20.43 -36.81 -27.41
N PRO A 151 19.78 -36.82 -26.24
CA PRO A 151 18.72 -35.86 -26.00
C PRO A 151 19.38 -34.54 -25.60
N ASN A 152 19.08 -33.51 -26.39
CA ASN A 152 19.39 -32.12 -26.16
C ASN A 152 19.23 -31.73 -24.67
N ASN A 153 20.34 -31.45 -24.00
CA ASN A 153 20.35 -30.48 -22.92
C ASN A 153 20.74 -29.16 -23.56
N ILE A 154 19.86 -28.16 -23.52
CA ILE A 154 20.20 -26.71 -23.54
C ILE A 154 18.85 -25.98 -23.30
N PHE A 155 18.73 -25.48 -22.06
CA PHE A 155 17.86 -24.39 -21.60
C PHE A 155 16.33 -24.58 -21.69
N ASN A 156 15.78 -25.39 -20.78
CA ASN A 156 14.57 -24.94 -20.10
C ASN A 156 15.04 -24.14 -18.87
N ASP A 157 15.19 -22.82 -19.05
CA ASP A 157 15.11 -21.86 -17.96
C ASP A 157 13.67 -21.89 -17.40
N THR A 158 13.35 -22.96 -16.68
CA THR A 158 12.39 -22.86 -15.60
C THR A 158 13.03 -21.90 -14.61
N HIS A 159 12.61 -20.63 -14.65
CA HIS A 159 12.82 -19.67 -13.57
C HIS A 159 12.29 -20.31 -12.28
N LEU A 160 13.16 -21.07 -11.60
CA LEU A 160 12.93 -21.62 -10.28
C LEU A 160 12.89 -20.42 -9.35
N ARG A 161 11.70 -19.84 -9.21
CA ARG A 161 11.45 -18.77 -8.26
C ARG A 161 11.81 -19.32 -6.88
N ARG A 162 12.67 -18.61 -6.16
CA ARG A 162 13.05 -19.00 -4.80
C ARG A 162 11.78 -19.07 -3.95
N LYS A 163 11.58 -20.18 -3.23
CA LYS A 163 10.51 -20.30 -2.24
C LYS A 163 10.61 -19.12 -1.23
N PRO A 164 9.49 -18.51 -0.84
CA PRO A 164 9.52 -17.32 0.01
C PRO A 164 10.21 -17.58 1.35
N ARG A 165 11.00 -16.57 1.73
CA ARG A 165 11.59 -16.27 3.04
C ARG A 165 10.53 -16.11 4.11
N LYS A 166 10.80 -16.52 5.36
CA LYS A 166 10.01 -16.01 6.51
C LYS A 166 10.13 -14.48 6.60
N ASP A 167 11.35 -14.00 6.41
CA ASP A 167 11.72 -12.58 6.51
C ASP A 167 11.54 -11.82 5.18
N ASP A 168 10.99 -12.47 4.15
CA ASP A 168 10.68 -11.78 2.90
C ASP A 168 9.54 -10.79 3.18
N VAL A 169 9.59 -9.63 2.54
CA VAL A 169 8.62 -8.56 2.72
C VAL A 169 7.62 -8.60 1.57
N VAL A 170 6.33 -8.51 1.90
CA VAL A 170 5.25 -8.37 0.92
C VAL A 170 4.47 -7.10 1.17
N TYR A 171 3.74 -6.66 0.17
CA TYR A 171 2.80 -5.57 0.33
C TYR A 171 1.51 -5.81 -0.42
N VAL A 172 0.44 -5.20 0.07
CA VAL A 172 -0.86 -5.18 -0.59
C VAL A 172 -1.19 -3.78 -1.03
N LEU A 173 -1.85 -3.64 -2.19
CA LEU A 173 -2.41 -2.38 -2.63
C LEU A 173 -3.71 -2.11 -1.88
N ILE A 174 -3.79 -0.96 -1.22
CA ILE A 174 -4.99 -0.55 -0.49
C ILE A 174 -6.18 -0.37 -1.43
N GLN A 175 -5.93 -0.05 -2.70
CA GLN A 175 -6.99 0.07 -3.71
C GLN A 175 -7.84 -1.21 -3.81
N GLU A 176 -7.24 -2.41 -3.73
CA GLU A 176 -8.01 -3.67 -3.75
C GLU A 176 -8.99 -3.75 -2.58
N TYR A 177 -8.59 -3.26 -1.40
CA TYR A 177 -9.46 -3.23 -0.22
C TYR A 177 -10.58 -2.21 -0.35
N VAL A 178 -10.28 -1.05 -0.93
CA VAL A 178 -11.27 0.00 -1.22
C VAL A 178 -12.32 -0.54 -2.20
N ASP A 179 -11.88 -1.15 -3.30
CA ASP A 179 -12.76 -1.69 -4.35
C ASP A 179 -13.64 -2.83 -3.82
N HIS A 180 -13.08 -3.68 -2.96
CA HIS A 180 -13.85 -4.71 -2.26
C HIS A 180 -14.93 -4.11 -1.36
N ARG A 181 -14.59 -3.08 -0.57
CA ARG A 181 -15.51 -2.46 0.40
C ARG A 181 -16.63 -1.67 -0.27
N THR A 182 -16.37 -1.08 -1.44
CA THR A 182 -17.39 -0.35 -2.23
C THR A 182 -18.22 -1.26 -3.14
N GLY A 183 -17.80 -2.52 -3.32
CA GLY A 183 -18.44 -3.44 -4.26
C GLY A 183 -18.10 -3.12 -5.72
N ALA A 184 -17.09 -2.29 -5.99
CA ALA A 184 -16.62 -1.98 -7.34
C ALA A 184 -16.19 -3.25 -8.10
N ASP A 185 -15.62 -4.22 -7.39
CA ASP A 185 -15.24 -5.54 -7.93
C ASP A 185 -16.41 -6.34 -8.52
N SER A 186 -17.65 -6.03 -8.10
CA SER A 186 -18.86 -6.74 -8.55
C SER A 186 -19.46 -6.16 -9.83
N SER A 187 -18.98 -4.99 -10.28
CA SER A 187 -19.64 -4.19 -11.32
C SER A 187 -19.07 -4.43 -12.74
N THR A 188 -18.00 -5.20 -12.88
CA THR A 188 -17.23 -5.32 -14.15
C THR A 188 -17.49 -6.57 -14.99
N THR A 189 -18.59 -7.30 -14.79
CA THR A 189 -18.88 -8.48 -15.65
C THR A 189 -20.37 -8.66 -15.99
N THR A 190 -20.78 -8.07 -17.11
CA THR A 190 -21.92 -8.54 -17.93
C THR A 190 -21.41 -8.85 -19.33
N ALA A 191 -20.72 -9.98 -19.50
CA ALA A 191 -20.60 -10.71 -20.76
C ALA A 191 -19.88 -12.05 -20.52
N GLY A 192 -20.66 -13.09 -20.24
CA GLY A 192 -20.15 -14.46 -20.10
C GLY A 192 -20.40 -15.02 -18.71
N GLY A 193 -21.38 -15.91 -18.61
CA GLY A 193 -21.72 -16.60 -17.39
C GLY A 193 -20.56 -17.43 -16.87
N GLN A 194 -19.85 -16.89 -15.88
CA GLN A 194 -19.17 -17.65 -14.85
C GLN A 194 -19.48 -16.98 -13.52
N SER A 195 -20.04 -17.78 -12.62
CA SER A 195 -20.58 -17.42 -11.33
C SER A 195 -19.66 -16.48 -10.55
N GLN A 196 -20.26 -15.48 -9.91
CA GLN A 196 -19.67 -14.66 -8.85
C GLN A 196 -19.09 -15.59 -7.75
N GLN A 197 -17.85 -16.03 -7.91
CA GLN A 197 -17.09 -16.54 -6.78
C GLN A 197 -16.72 -15.32 -5.95
N HIS A 198 -17.40 -15.15 -4.81
CA HIS A 198 -16.93 -14.26 -3.75
C HIS A 198 -15.46 -14.59 -3.51
N ARG A 199 -14.55 -13.71 -3.96
CA ARG A 199 -13.13 -13.89 -3.72
C ARG A 199 -12.92 -13.82 -2.22
N HIS A 200 -12.52 -14.93 -1.60
CA HIS A 200 -12.27 -14.99 -0.18
C HIS A 200 -11.12 -14.04 0.16
N ILE A 201 -11.34 -13.11 1.10
CA ILE A 201 -10.29 -12.22 1.60
C ILE A 201 -9.37 -13.02 2.52
N ASN A 202 -8.05 -12.85 2.38
CA ASN A 202 -7.10 -13.38 3.34
C ASN A 202 -7.30 -12.69 4.71
N GLU A 203 -7.75 -13.44 5.71
CA GLU A 203 -8.08 -12.94 7.05
C GLU A 203 -6.87 -12.34 7.77
N ASN A 204 -5.66 -12.88 7.53
CA ASN A 204 -4.44 -12.39 8.16
C ASN A 204 -4.06 -11.01 7.60
N ILE A 205 -4.12 -10.85 6.28
CA ILE A 205 -3.91 -9.57 5.61
C ILE A 205 -4.96 -8.55 6.07
N LEU A 206 -6.24 -8.95 6.13
CA LEU A 206 -7.31 -8.07 6.61
C LEU A 206 -7.09 -7.63 8.06
N THR A 207 -6.69 -8.56 8.93
CA THR A 207 -6.37 -8.26 10.33
C THR A 207 -5.24 -7.24 10.43
N TYR A 208 -4.17 -7.45 9.69
CA TYR A 208 -3.02 -6.55 9.67
C TYR A 208 -3.41 -5.15 9.14
N LEU A 209 -4.25 -5.09 8.11
CA LEU A 209 -4.80 -3.85 7.58
C LEU A 209 -5.67 -3.09 8.60
N LEU A 210 -6.58 -3.78 9.28
CA LEU A 210 -7.45 -3.15 10.28
C LEU A 210 -6.64 -2.64 11.49
N LEU A 211 -5.59 -3.36 11.87
CA LEU A 211 -4.64 -2.89 12.89
C LEU A 211 -3.89 -1.65 12.41
N ALA A 212 -3.38 -1.66 11.18
CA ALA A 212 -2.67 -0.53 10.56
C ALA A 212 -3.53 0.74 10.52
N ILE A 213 -4.81 0.64 10.14
CA ILE A 213 -5.76 1.77 10.08
C ILE A 213 -5.97 2.42 11.46
N ARG A 214 -5.86 1.66 12.54
CA ARG A 214 -6.06 2.15 13.92
C ARG A 214 -4.82 2.78 14.53
N GLN A 215 -3.66 2.67 13.88
CA GLN A 215 -2.42 3.23 14.42
C GLN A 215 -2.46 4.76 14.43
N LEU A 216 -1.72 5.33 15.38
CA LEU A 216 -1.56 6.78 15.49
C LEU A 216 -0.59 7.31 14.42
N GLU A 217 0.49 6.57 14.20
CA GLU A 217 1.46 6.78 13.12
C GLU A 217 0.97 6.12 11.83
N ASN A 218 1.49 6.59 10.69
CA ASN A 218 1.16 6.12 9.35
C ASN A 218 2.01 4.89 8.98
N PRO A 219 1.44 3.67 8.97
CA PRO A 219 2.17 2.47 8.56
C PRO A 219 2.22 2.30 7.04
N PHE A 220 1.50 3.14 6.28
CA PHE A 220 1.35 2.98 4.85
C PHE A 220 2.56 3.51 4.08
N LYS A 221 2.83 2.85 2.97
CA LYS A 221 3.88 3.18 2.00
C LYS A 221 3.25 3.50 0.64
N LEU A 222 4.10 3.82 -0.32
CA LEU A 222 3.71 4.10 -1.70
C LEU A 222 4.34 3.09 -2.66
N HIS A 223 3.54 2.64 -3.62
CA HIS A 223 3.99 1.82 -4.74
C HIS A 223 5.05 2.55 -5.58
N SER A 224 6.01 1.83 -6.16
CA SER A 224 7.10 2.39 -7.00
C SER A 224 6.61 3.29 -8.14
N LYS A 225 5.56 2.85 -8.86
CA LYS A 225 4.83 3.61 -9.89
C LYS A 225 4.52 5.07 -9.52
N PHE A 226 4.25 5.38 -8.26
CA PHE A 226 4.06 6.77 -7.82
C PHE A 226 5.31 7.62 -8.08
N PHE A 227 6.48 7.11 -7.70
CA PHE A 227 7.76 7.81 -7.86
C PHE A 227 8.26 7.80 -9.30
N ASP A 228 7.81 6.86 -10.12
CA ASP A 228 8.10 6.88 -11.55
C ASP A 228 7.37 8.05 -12.24
N GLN A 229 6.16 8.38 -11.76
CA GLN A 229 5.42 9.57 -12.22
C GLN A 229 5.94 10.88 -11.61
N PHE A 230 6.47 10.83 -10.39
CA PHE A 230 6.99 12.00 -9.67
C PHE A 230 8.44 11.79 -9.20
N PRO A 231 9.42 11.70 -10.12
CA PRO A 231 10.78 11.28 -9.78
C PRO A 231 11.53 12.25 -8.87
N GLY A 232 11.10 13.51 -8.78
CA GLY A 232 11.67 14.51 -7.86
C GLY A 232 11.18 14.40 -6.41
N LEU A 233 10.21 13.52 -6.11
CA LEU A 233 9.71 13.35 -4.75
C LEU A 233 10.58 12.37 -3.93
N PRO A 234 10.67 12.54 -2.59
CA PRO A 234 11.47 11.68 -1.73
C PRO A 234 10.99 10.21 -1.71
N ARG A 235 11.87 9.27 -2.02
CA ARG A 235 11.57 7.82 -2.17
C ARG A 235 11.57 7.01 -0.87
N GLU A 236 11.69 7.64 0.29
CA GLU A 236 11.78 6.91 1.57
C GLU A 236 10.49 6.18 1.95
N TYR A 237 9.35 6.66 1.45
CA TYR A 237 8.05 6.04 1.63
C TYR A 237 7.77 4.94 0.60
N MET A 238 8.73 4.64 -0.29
CA MET A 238 8.58 3.61 -1.31
C MET A 238 8.61 2.22 -0.66
N VAL A 239 7.63 1.40 -1.04
CA VAL A 239 7.56 -0.01 -0.65
C VAL A 239 8.72 -0.80 -1.25
N ARG A 240 9.19 -1.84 -0.55
CA ARG A 240 10.34 -2.65 -1.00
C ARG A 240 10.03 -4.13 -1.19
N GLY A 241 8.84 -4.56 -0.77
CA GLY A 241 8.41 -5.95 -0.86
C GLY A 241 7.93 -6.38 -2.24
N GLU A 242 7.40 -7.59 -2.30
CA GLU A 242 6.64 -8.11 -3.45
C GLU A 242 5.14 -7.80 -3.30
N GLU A 243 4.49 -7.42 -4.40
CA GLU A 243 3.04 -7.24 -4.43
C GLU A 243 2.32 -8.57 -4.27
N VAL A 244 1.38 -8.64 -3.34
CA VAL A 244 0.44 -9.74 -3.18
C VAL A 244 -0.99 -9.19 -3.16
N SER A 245 -1.94 -10.02 -3.57
CA SER A 245 -3.36 -9.64 -3.54
C SER A 245 -3.95 -9.86 -2.15
N ILE A 246 -4.92 -9.05 -1.76
CA ILE A 246 -5.72 -9.27 -0.54
C ILE A 246 -6.62 -10.52 -0.64
N PHE A 247 -6.79 -11.08 -1.84
CA PHE A 247 -7.67 -12.20 -2.12
C PHE A 247 -6.91 -13.53 -2.24
N GLY A 248 -7.49 -14.58 -1.64
CA GLY A 248 -7.05 -15.96 -1.79
C GLY A 248 -5.67 -16.27 -1.20
N ASP A 249 -5.19 -17.47 -1.52
CA ASP A 249 -3.87 -17.95 -1.11
C ASP A 249 -2.76 -17.31 -1.95
N TYR A 250 -1.54 -17.29 -1.41
CA TYR A 250 -0.38 -16.77 -2.13
C TYR A 250 -0.21 -17.50 -3.48
N ARG A 251 -0.40 -16.76 -4.57
CA ARG A 251 -0.09 -17.21 -5.92
C ARG A 251 1.14 -16.44 -6.39
N PRO A 252 2.28 -17.09 -6.61
CA PRO A 252 3.44 -16.40 -7.15
C PRO A 252 3.07 -15.80 -8.51
N THR A 253 3.25 -14.49 -8.65
CA THR A 253 2.93 -13.74 -9.87
C THR A 253 3.72 -14.32 -11.04
N LYS A 254 3.04 -14.83 -12.07
CA LYS A 254 3.67 -15.17 -13.35
C LYS A 254 3.93 -13.86 -14.08
N VAL A 255 5.20 -13.52 -14.27
CA VAL A 255 5.62 -12.44 -15.18
C VAL A 255 5.64 -12.99 -16.60
#